data_AF-A0A8K2ABY0-F1
#
_entry.id   AF-A0A8K2ABY0-F1
#
_cell.length_a   1.000
_cell.length_b   1.000
_cell.length_c   1.000
_cell.angle_alpha   90.00
_cell.angle_beta   90.00
_cell.angle_gamma   90.00
#
_symmetry.space_group_name_H-M   'P 1'
#
loop_
_entity.id
_entity.type
_entity.pdbx_description
1 polymer ?
#
loop_
_entity_poly.entity_id
_entity_poly.type
_entity_poly.pdbx_seq_one_letter_code
_entity_poly.pdbx_strand_id
1 'polypeptide(L)'
;MPKTSKSKIEREQRKAKAIALRLEGKTVRAIADELNVSVGLAFKDIDDSLAQLRESQHHSAEKYLAMELARLDAAMAAIARHRFSAHPWQRSTLNPTKTKPVAIGVEHRGIKMQKQPNRKWKEIR
;
A
#
# COMPACT_ATOMS: atom_id res chain seq x y z
N MET A 1 6.27 -14.17 -26.37
CA MET A 1 7.26 -14.37 -25.29
C MET A 1 8.37 -13.35 -25.45
N PRO A 2 8.64 -12.48 -24.45
CA PRO A 2 9.76 -11.55 -24.52
C PRO A 2 11.08 -12.34 -24.56
N LYS A 3 11.88 -12.12 -25.61
CA LYS A 3 13.21 -12.75 -25.74
C LYS A 3 14.16 -11.99 -24.80
N THR A 4 14.52 -12.59 -23.67
CA THR A 4 15.57 -12.05 -22.81
C THR A 4 16.92 -12.19 -23.50
N SER A 5 17.68 -11.09 -23.58
CA SER A 5 19.05 -11.13 -24.10
C SER A 5 19.94 -11.97 -23.18
N LYS A 6 20.95 -12.65 -23.75
CA LYS A 6 21.95 -13.42 -22.97
C LYS A 6 22.59 -12.56 -21.87
N SER A 7 22.91 -11.31 -22.20
CA SER A 7 23.47 -10.33 -21.26
C SER A 7 22.57 -10.03 -20.05
N LYS A 8 21.24 -10.07 -20.21
CA LYS A 8 20.31 -9.86 -19.10
C LYS A 8 20.32 -11.04 -18.14
N ILE A 9 20.35 -12.26 -18.69
CA ILE A 9 20.41 -13.50 -17.91
C ILE A 9 21.71 -13.55 -17.10
N GLU A 10 22.86 -13.27 -17.73
CA GLU A 10 24.16 -13.24 -17.05
C GLU A 10 24.20 -12.20 -15.92
N ARG A 11 23.59 -11.02 -16.14
CA ARG A 11 23.47 -9.99 -15.10
C ARG A 11 22.61 -10.47 -13.92
N GLU A 12 21.48 -11.10 -14.18
CA GLU A 12 20.60 -11.63 -13.12
C GLU A 12 21.28 -12.75 -12.33
N GLN A 13 21.99 -13.66 -13.00
CA GLN A 13 22.78 -14.71 -12.34
C GLN A 13 23.89 -14.14 -11.45
N ARG A 14 24.59 -13.11 -11.94
CA ARG A 14 25.64 -12.43 -11.16
C ARG A 14 25.08 -11.75 -9.91
N LYS A 15 23.93 -11.06 -10.04
CA LYS A 15 23.23 -10.46 -8.90
C LYS A 15 22.83 -11.49 -7.85
N ALA A 16 22.27 -12.62 -8.28
CA ALA A 16 21.90 -13.71 -7.38
C ALA A 16 23.11 -14.24 -6.60
N LYS A 17 24.25 -14.44 -7.27
CA LYS A 17 25.51 -14.83 -6.62
C LYS A 17 26.02 -13.76 -5.65
N ALA A 18 26.02 -12.48 -6.04
CA ALA A 18 26.48 -11.40 -5.19
C ALA A 18 25.69 -11.30 -3.88
N ILE A 19 24.36 -11.48 -3.94
CA ILE A 19 23.52 -11.56 -2.73
C ILE A 19 23.84 -12.79 -1.89
N ALA A 20 23.98 -13.97 -2.49
CA ALA A 20 24.28 -15.20 -1.76
C ALA A 20 25.57 -15.05 -0.93
N LEU A 21 26.63 -14.54 -1.57
CA LEU A 21 27.91 -14.26 -0.92
C LEU A 21 27.79 -13.19 0.19
N ARG A 22 26.90 -12.21 0.01
CA ARG A 22 26.64 -11.20 1.05
C ARG A 22 25.92 -11.79 2.26
N LEU A 23 24.99 -12.73 2.04
CA LEU A 23 24.30 -13.47 3.11
C LEU A 23 25.26 -14.39 3.88
N GLU A 24 26.29 -14.91 3.22
CA GLU A 24 27.42 -15.62 3.86
C GLU A 24 28.33 -14.70 4.68
N GLY A 25 28.11 -13.39 4.68
CA GLY A 25 28.87 -12.42 5.46
C GLY A 25 30.12 -11.87 4.74
N LYS A 26 30.34 -12.19 3.46
CA LYS A 26 31.49 -11.65 2.71
C LYS A 26 31.39 -10.12 2.55
N THR A 27 32.55 -9.46 2.52
CA THR A 27 32.65 -8.01 2.28
C THR A 27 32.46 -7.70 0.80
N VAL A 28 32.04 -6.48 0.46
CA VAL A 28 31.80 -6.07 -0.94
C VAL A 28 33.06 -6.21 -1.81
N ARG A 29 34.25 -5.97 -1.23
CA ARG A 29 35.54 -6.16 -1.93
C ARG A 29 35.79 -7.63 -2.24
N ALA A 30 35.65 -8.52 -1.26
CA ALA A 30 35.79 -9.97 -1.47
C ALA A 30 34.81 -10.51 -2.51
N ILE A 31 33.56 -10.02 -2.50
CA ILE A 31 32.55 -10.38 -3.51
C ILE A 31 32.97 -9.91 -4.91
N ALA A 32 33.52 -8.71 -5.03
CA ALA A 32 33.99 -8.16 -6.29
C ALA A 32 35.15 -9.00 -6.86
N ASP A 33 36.11 -9.38 -6.00
CA ASP A 33 37.24 -10.24 -6.35
C ASP A 33 36.76 -11.64 -6.79
N GLU A 34 35.83 -12.24 -6.04
CA GLU A 34 35.29 -13.59 -6.31
C GLU A 34 34.46 -13.66 -7.61
N LEU A 35 33.73 -12.58 -7.92
CA LEU A 35 32.94 -12.49 -9.16
C LEU A 35 33.72 -11.87 -10.33
N ASN A 36 34.98 -11.50 -10.13
CA ASN A 36 35.84 -10.81 -11.09
C ASN A 36 35.18 -9.56 -11.70
N VAL A 37 34.65 -8.68 -10.84
CA VAL A 37 34.02 -7.41 -11.23
C VAL A 37 34.58 -6.24 -10.41
N SER A 38 34.31 -5.01 -10.83
CA SER A 38 34.68 -3.85 -10.04
C SER A 38 33.86 -3.76 -8.74
N VAL A 39 34.46 -3.22 -7.68
CA VAL A 39 33.80 -3.04 -6.37
C VAL A 39 32.51 -2.21 -6.50
N GLY A 40 32.50 -1.17 -7.33
CA GLY A 40 31.32 -0.35 -7.57
C GLY A 40 30.19 -1.12 -8.25
N LEU A 41 30.51 -2.05 -9.15
CA LEU A 41 29.52 -2.90 -9.81
C LEU A 41 28.96 -3.96 -8.86
N ALA A 42 29.80 -4.59 -8.03
CA ALA A 42 29.35 -5.52 -6.99
C ALA A 42 28.42 -4.82 -5.98
N PHE A 43 28.77 -3.61 -5.54
CA PHE A 43 27.92 -2.79 -4.66
C PHE A 43 26.56 -2.52 -5.31
N LYS A 44 26.55 -2.05 -6.56
CA LYS A 44 25.32 -1.76 -7.30
C LYS A 44 24.43 -2.99 -7.48
N ASP A 45 25.02 -4.15 -7.76
CA ASP A 45 24.26 -5.39 -7.91
C ASP A 45 23.60 -5.82 -6.60
N ILE A 46 24.30 -5.68 -5.47
CA ILE A 46 23.75 -5.96 -4.14
C ILE A 46 22.61 -4.98 -3.83
N ASP A 47 22.83 -3.68 -4.04
CA ASP A 47 21.83 -2.64 -3.74
C ASP A 47 20.58 -2.79 -4.61
N ASP A 48 20.74 -2.99 -5.92
CA ASP A 48 19.63 -3.24 -6.86
C ASP A 48 18.78 -4.43 -6.39
N SER A 49 19.42 -5.52 -5.96
CA SER A 49 18.70 -6.73 -5.56
C SER A 49 18.08 -6.61 -4.16
N LEU A 50 18.67 -5.85 -3.23
CA LEU A 50 18.02 -5.50 -1.96
C LEU A 50 16.81 -4.59 -2.19
N ALA A 51 16.90 -3.64 -3.12
CA ALA A 51 15.78 -2.78 -3.51
C ALA A 51 14.61 -3.60 -4.09
N GLN A 52 14.91 -4.55 -4.98
CA GLN A 52 13.90 -5.48 -5.52
C GLN A 52 13.25 -6.32 -4.42
N LEU A 53 14.03 -6.82 -3.45
CA LEU A 53 13.49 -7.57 -2.32
C LEU A 53 12.53 -6.70 -1.49
N ARG A 54 12.92 -5.46 -1.14
CA ARG A 54 12.07 -4.52 -0.41
C ARG A 54 10.75 -4.25 -1.15
N GLU A 55 10.81 -4.05 -2.46
CA GLU A 55 9.62 -3.83 -3.29
C GLU A 55 8.68 -5.05 -3.25
N SER A 56 9.23 -6.26 -3.42
CA SER A 56 8.43 -7.49 -3.35
C SER A 56 7.78 -7.71 -1.98
N GLN A 57 8.49 -7.35 -0.91
CA GLN A 57 7.98 -7.44 0.47
C GLN A 57 6.87 -6.42 0.70
N HIS A 58 7.05 -5.19 0.22
CA HIS A 58 6.04 -4.14 0.29
C HIS A 58 4.74 -4.58 -0.40
N HIS A 59 4.84 -5.05 -1.65
CA HIS A 59 3.69 -5.52 -2.39
C HIS A 59 2.98 -6.72 -1.73
N SER A 60 3.75 -7.62 -1.10
CA SER A 60 3.19 -8.76 -0.35
C SER A 60 2.47 -8.29 0.92
N ALA A 61 3.03 -7.31 1.62
CA ALA A 61 2.42 -6.71 2.80
C ALA A 61 1.10 -5.99 2.46
N GLU A 62 1.06 -5.24 1.35
CA GLU A 62 -0.16 -4.60 0.85
C GLU A 62 -1.26 -5.63 0.55
N LYS A 63 -0.91 -6.73 -0.12
CA LYS A 63 -1.85 -7.83 -0.38
C LYS A 63 -2.39 -8.45 0.90
N TYR A 64 -1.51 -8.72 1.86
CA TYR A 64 -1.90 -9.27 3.14
C TYR A 64 -2.84 -8.33 3.91
N LEU A 65 -2.52 -7.04 3.95
CA LEU A 65 -3.37 -6.01 4.55
C LEU A 65 -4.76 -5.98 3.90
N ALA A 66 -4.83 -6.00 2.57
CA ALA A 66 -6.11 -6.01 1.84
C ALA A 66 -6.97 -7.24 2.17
N MET A 67 -6.35 -8.42 2.29
CA MET A 67 -7.07 -9.65 2.67
C MET A 67 -7.59 -9.57 4.12
N GLU A 68 -6.78 -9.08 5.06
CA GLU A 68 -7.23 -8.95 6.46
C GLU A 68 -8.34 -7.92 6.61
N LEU A 69 -8.28 -6.79 5.90
CA LEU A 69 -9.36 -5.80 5.88
C LEU A 69 -10.67 -6.42 5.36
N ALA A 70 -10.62 -7.15 4.25
CA ALA A 70 -11.79 -7.84 3.71
C ALA A 70 -12.35 -8.88 4.70
N ARG A 71 -11.47 -9.60 5.41
CA ARG A 71 -11.87 -10.56 6.45
C ARG A 71 -12.57 -9.87 7.62
N LEU A 72 -12.04 -8.74 8.09
CA LEU A 72 -12.63 -7.96 9.17
C LEU A 72 -14.00 -7.39 8.77
N ASP A 73 -14.13 -6.84 7.57
CA ASP A 73 -15.41 -6.35 7.05
C ASP A 73 -16.46 -7.46 7.00
N ALA A 74 -16.07 -8.65 6.53
CA ALA A 74 -16.95 -9.82 6.50
C ALA A 74 -17.40 -10.25 7.91
N ALA A 75 -16.47 -10.26 8.88
CA ALA A 75 -16.76 -10.58 10.27
C ALA A 75 -17.71 -9.55 10.91
N MET A 76 -17.46 -8.26 10.69
CA MET A 76 -18.31 -7.17 11.18
C MET A 76 -19.72 -7.25 10.57
N ALA A 77 -19.82 -7.52 9.27
CA ALA A 77 -21.11 -7.71 8.61
C ALA A 77 -21.87 -8.93 9.17
N ALA A 78 -21.18 -10.01 9.51
CA ALA A 78 -21.78 -11.18 10.15
C ALA A 78 -22.32 -10.86 11.56
N ILE A 79 -21.54 -10.14 12.38
CA ILE A 79 -21.96 -9.69 13.72
C ILE A 79 -23.18 -8.77 13.60
N ALA A 80 -23.17 -7.82 12.65
CA ALA A 80 -24.29 -6.93 12.42
C ALA A 80 -25.56 -7.71 12.05
N ARG A 81 -25.47 -8.65 11.09
CA ARG A 81 -26.60 -9.53 10.72
C ARG A 81 -27.16 -10.28 11.92
N HIS A 82 -26.29 -10.90 12.73
CA HIS A 82 -26.70 -11.63 13.93
C HIS A 82 -27.39 -10.73 14.97
N ARG A 83 -26.84 -9.53 15.21
CA ARG A 83 -27.44 -8.56 16.14
C ARG A 83 -28.83 -8.11 15.69
N PHE A 84 -29.02 -7.84 14.39
CA PHE A 84 -30.30 -7.41 13.85
C PHE A 84 -31.32 -8.54 13.70
N SER A 85 -30.89 -9.80 13.53
CA SER A 85 -31.80 -10.95 13.48
C SER A 85 -32.30 -11.38 14.86
N ALA A 86 -31.52 -11.15 15.93
CA ALA A 86 -31.88 -11.58 17.29
C ALA A 86 -32.98 -10.74 17.96
N HIS A 87 -33.31 -9.55 17.45
CA HIS A 87 -34.33 -8.66 18.02
C HIS A 87 -35.35 -8.17 16.96
N PRO A 88 -36.11 -9.09 16.32
CA PRO A 88 -37.01 -8.74 15.22
C PRO A 88 -38.13 -7.78 15.65
N TRP A 89 -38.54 -7.83 16.91
CA TRP A 89 -39.61 -6.99 17.47
C TRP A 89 -39.21 -5.52 17.71
N GLN A 90 -37.91 -5.19 17.73
CA GLN A 90 -37.47 -3.79 17.83
C GLN A 90 -37.53 -3.01 16.50
N ARG A 91 -37.86 -3.66 15.37
CA ARG A 91 -38.11 -2.95 14.09
C ARG A 91 -39.46 -2.25 14.02
N SER A 92 -40.45 -2.63 14.83
CA SER A 92 -41.83 -2.14 14.65
C SER A 92 -42.09 -0.74 15.25
N THR A 93 -41.21 -0.21 16.10
CA THR A 93 -41.43 1.08 16.77
C THR A 93 -40.89 2.28 15.98
N LEU A 94 -40.01 2.08 15.01
CA LEU A 94 -39.61 3.12 14.05
C LEU A 94 -40.50 3.03 12.81
N ASN A 95 -41.76 3.44 12.96
CA ASN A 95 -42.66 3.71 11.84
C ASN A 95 -42.45 5.17 11.42
N PRO A 96 -41.67 5.47 10.36
CA PRO A 96 -41.34 6.85 9.96
C PRO A 96 -42.58 7.65 9.53
N THR A 97 -43.71 6.98 9.31
CA THR A 97 -44.98 7.58 8.94
C THR A 97 -45.72 8.26 10.10
N LYS A 98 -45.29 8.09 11.36
CA LYS A 98 -45.93 8.73 12.54
C LYS A 98 -45.11 9.83 13.20
N THR A 99 -43.83 9.98 12.86
CA THR A 99 -43.07 11.16 13.26
C THR A 99 -43.58 12.35 12.45
N LYS A 100 -44.38 13.20 13.09
CA LYS A 100 -44.71 14.54 12.56
C LYS A 100 -43.40 15.15 12.06
N PRO A 101 -43.36 15.74 10.85
CA PRO A 101 -42.19 16.48 10.41
C PRO A 101 -41.92 17.55 11.48
N VAL A 102 -40.90 17.34 12.30
CA VAL A 102 -40.34 18.44 13.07
C VAL A 102 -39.83 19.37 12.00
N ALA A 103 -40.49 20.53 11.87
CA ALA A 103 -39.99 21.62 11.07
C ALA A 103 -38.68 22.05 11.73
N ILE A 104 -37.60 21.35 11.39
CA ILE A 104 -36.25 21.81 11.64
C ILE A 104 -36.17 23.01 10.72
N GLY A 105 -36.42 24.20 11.29
CA GLY A 105 -36.16 25.46 10.64
C GLY A 105 -34.69 25.46 10.29
N VAL A 106 -34.37 25.04 9.06
CA VAL A 106 -33.06 25.21 8.47
C VAL A 106 -32.98 26.70 8.19
N GLU A 107 -32.71 27.48 9.24
CA GLU A 107 -32.21 28.83 9.11
C GLU A 107 -30.99 28.72 8.20
N HIS A 108 -31.17 29.14 6.95
CA HIS A 108 -30.09 29.33 6.00
C HIS A 108 -29.24 30.47 6.55
N ARG A 109 -28.39 30.17 7.53
CA ARG A 109 -27.28 31.05 7.87
C ARG A 109 -26.38 31.02 6.66
N GLY A 110 -26.57 32.01 5.79
CA GLY A 110 -25.80 32.21 4.58
C GLY A 110 -24.33 32.04 4.90
N ILE A 111 -23.76 30.91 4.45
CA ILE A 111 -22.33 30.68 4.46
C ILE A 111 -21.78 31.71 3.47
N LYS A 112 -21.38 32.88 3.99
CA LYS A 112 -20.68 33.88 3.20
C LYS A 112 -19.41 33.21 2.70
N MET A 113 -19.43 32.87 1.41
CA MET A 113 -18.30 32.33 0.68
C MET A 113 -17.17 33.36 0.77
N GLN A 114 -16.25 33.19 1.74
CA GLN A 114 -15.04 33.99 1.80
C GLN A 114 -14.24 33.65 0.55
N LYS A 115 -14.15 34.62 -0.38
CA LYS A 115 -13.25 34.56 -1.54
C LYS A 115 -11.85 34.27 -1.02
N GLN A 116 -11.36 33.06 -1.27
CA GLN A 116 -9.99 32.73 -0.94
C GLN A 116 -9.04 33.59 -1.80
N PRO A 117 -8.03 34.23 -1.20
CA PRO A 117 -7.07 35.02 -1.96
C PRO A 117 -6.25 34.10 -2.86
N ASN A 118 -6.24 34.45 -4.14
CA ASN A 118 -5.52 33.80 -5.23
C ASN A 118 -4.02 33.69 -4.88
N ARG A 119 -3.57 32.52 -4.41
CA ARG A 119 -2.15 32.25 -4.17
C ARG A 119 -1.44 32.13 -5.52
N LYS A 120 -0.85 33.25 -5.97
CA LYS A 120 0.16 33.27 -7.03
C LYS A 120 1.34 32.39 -6.59
N TRP A 121 1.49 31.23 -7.23
CA TRP A 121 2.69 30.42 -7.14
C TRP A 121 3.84 31.22 -7.76
N LYS A 122 4.81 31.63 -6.95
CA LYS A 122 6.09 32.14 -7.45
C LYS A 122 6.91 30.92 -7.86
N GLU A 123 7.21 30.86 -9.16
CA GLU A 123 8.21 29.96 -9.73
C GLU A 123 9.55 30.23 -9.03
N ILE A 124 10.08 29.18 -8.40
CA ILE A 124 11.45 29.16 -7.89
C ILE A 124 12.31 28.70 -9.06
N ARG A 125 13.19 29.60 -9.52
CA ARG A 125 14.26 29.33 -10.49
C ARG A 125 15.42 28.59 -9.84
#